data_AF-V5GHV2-F1
#
_entry.id   AF-V5GHV2-F1
#
_cell.length_a   1.000
_cell.length_b   1.000
_cell.length_c   1.000
_cell.angle_alpha   90.00
_cell.angle_beta   90.00
_cell.angle_gamma   90.00
#
_symmetry.space_group_name_H-M   'P 1'
#
loop_
_entity.id
_entity.type
_entity.pdbx_description
1 polymer ?
#
loop_
_entity_poly.entity_id
_entity_poly.type
_entity_poly.pdbx_seq_one_letter_code
_entity_poly.pdbx_strand_id
1 'polypeptide(L)'
;MKLAHFIVMVTFTHLSCEVLSVSSANFYGEFESLPQECQNKLKGEMEQRCDEDSFHPQLLKVSECEFTCGGEHNNGQTILTHGRSFFLRDGTPCGQDKVCMQGICINQCSLSFVKGLKERK
;
A
#
# COMPACT_ATOMS: atom_id res chain seq x y z
N MET A 1 -5.31 -20.82 62.84
CA MET A 1 -5.72 -20.99 61.43
C MET A 1 -4.77 -20.17 60.56
N LYS A 2 -3.91 -20.80 59.75
CA LYS A 2 -2.99 -20.10 58.82
C LYS A 2 -3.59 -20.21 57.41
N LEU A 3 -3.97 -19.07 56.85
CA LEU A 3 -4.53 -18.97 55.49
C LEU A 3 -3.36 -19.06 54.49
N ALA A 4 -3.18 -20.21 53.86
CA ALA A 4 -2.24 -20.37 52.76
C ALA A 4 -2.83 -19.71 51.51
N HIS A 5 -2.21 -18.61 51.06
CA HIS A 5 -2.62 -17.91 49.86
C HIS A 5 -1.95 -18.59 48.67
N PHE A 6 -2.76 -19.26 47.84
CA PHE A 6 -2.30 -19.80 46.56
C PHE A 6 -2.46 -18.72 45.49
N ILE A 7 -1.34 -18.15 45.03
CA ILE A 7 -1.33 -17.20 43.91
C ILE A 7 -1.04 -18.00 42.63
N VAL A 8 -2.01 -18.03 41.73
CA VAL A 8 -1.88 -18.66 40.40
C VAL A 8 -1.36 -17.60 39.43
N MET A 9 -0.09 -17.72 39.03
CA MET A 9 0.50 -16.87 38.00
C MET A 9 0.17 -17.45 36.62
N VAL A 10 -0.83 -16.88 35.94
CA VAL A 10 -1.12 -17.21 34.54
C VAL A 10 -0.18 -16.39 33.66
N THR A 11 0.91 -17.00 33.22
CA THR A 11 1.79 -16.40 32.22
C THR A 11 1.11 -16.52 30.86
N PHE A 12 0.53 -15.41 30.38
CA PHE A 12 0.17 -15.30 28.97
C PHE A 12 1.47 -15.19 28.19
N THR A 13 1.97 -16.32 27.70
CA THR A 13 2.91 -16.31 26.58
C THR A 13 2.15 -15.65 25.44
N HIS A 14 2.51 -14.40 25.12
CA HIS A 14 2.08 -13.73 23.92
C HIS A 14 2.44 -14.65 22.76
N LEU A 15 1.45 -15.42 22.30
CA LEU A 15 1.46 -16.04 21.00
C LEU A 15 1.46 -14.88 20.01
N SER A 16 2.64 -14.31 19.78
CA SER A 16 2.92 -13.46 18.65
C SER A 16 2.64 -14.34 17.45
N CYS A 17 1.40 -14.26 16.97
CA CYS A 17 1.06 -14.68 15.64
C CYS A 17 1.94 -13.81 14.74
N GLU A 18 3.09 -14.34 14.35
CA GLU A 18 3.79 -13.87 13.17
C GLU A 18 2.83 -14.17 12.02
N VAL A 19 1.93 -13.23 11.75
CA VAL A 19 1.23 -13.20 10.49
C VAL A 19 2.35 -13.02 9.49
N LEU A 20 2.75 -14.12 8.86
CA LEU A 20 3.58 -14.13 7.68
C LEU A 20 2.86 -13.23 6.69
N SER A 21 3.26 -11.95 6.68
CA SER A 21 2.81 -10.97 5.71
C SER A 21 3.50 -11.39 4.42
N VAL A 22 2.89 -12.36 3.75
CA VAL A 22 3.25 -12.77 2.40
C VAL A 22 2.87 -11.58 1.53
N SER A 23 3.79 -10.62 1.43
CA SER A 23 3.73 -9.53 0.44
C SER A 23 4.04 -10.15 -0.92
N SER A 24 3.07 -10.86 -1.47
CA SER A 24 3.11 -11.43 -2.81
C SER A 24 1.94 -10.89 -3.64
N ALA A 25 1.83 -9.57 -3.71
CA ALA A 25 1.28 -8.98 -4.94
C ALA A 25 2.48 -8.56 -5.80
N ASN A 26 2.31 -8.56 -7.12
CA ASN A 26 3.26 -8.13 -8.14
C ASN A 26 3.61 -6.63 -7.99
N PHE A 27 4.09 -6.23 -6.82
CA PHE A 27 4.15 -4.87 -6.29
C PHE A 27 5.03 -3.93 -7.10
N TYR A 28 5.92 -4.50 -7.92
CA TYR A 28 7.03 -3.77 -8.50
C TYR A 28 7.09 -3.81 -10.02
N GLY A 29 6.27 -4.59 -10.73
CA GLY A 29 6.36 -4.68 -12.19
C GLY A 29 6.31 -3.30 -12.87
N GLU A 30 5.38 -2.45 -12.45
CA GLU A 30 5.25 -1.07 -12.95
C GLU A 30 6.42 -0.14 -12.54
N PHE A 31 7.07 -0.40 -11.41
CA PHE A 31 8.10 0.48 -10.84
C PHE A 31 9.52 -0.07 -10.94
N GLU A 32 9.72 -1.25 -11.52
CA GLU A 32 11.01 -1.93 -11.64
C GLU A 32 12.06 -1.07 -12.34
N SER A 33 11.63 -0.22 -13.27
CA SER A 33 12.50 0.72 -13.97
C SER A 33 12.94 1.93 -13.14
N LEU A 34 12.34 2.16 -11.97
CA LEU A 34 12.67 3.30 -11.11
C LEU A 34 13.91 3.00 -10.25
N PRO A 35 14.67 4.03 -9.83
CA PRO A 35 15.74 3.84 -8.86
C PRO A 35 15.21 3.22 -7.56
N GLN A 36 15.99 2.32 -6.93
CA GLN A 36 15.58 1.61 -5.71
C GLN A 36 15.12 2.55 -4.59
N GLU A 37 15.77 3.70 -4.44
CA GLU A 37 15.38 4.72 -3.46
C GLU A 37 13.95 5.24 -3.72
N CYS A 38 13.61 5.49 -4.99
CA CYS A 38 12.28 5.94 -5.39
C CYS A 38 11.23 4.84 -5.15
N GLN A 39 11.56 3.59 -5.49
CA GLN A 39 10.72 2.43 -5.23
C GLN A 39 10.41 2.27 -3.73
N ASN A 40 11.44 2.36 -2.88
CA ASN A 40 11.29 2.24 -1.44
C ASN A 40 10.46 3.39 -0.86
N LYS A 41 10.68 4.62 -1.36
CA LYS A 41 9.90 5.78 -0.94
C LYS A 41 8.43 5.66 -1.34
N LEU A 42 8.15 5.26 -2.59
CA LEU A 42 6.78 5.05 -3.07
C LEU A 42 6.04 4.02 -2.22
N LYS A 43 6.68 2.87 -1.98
CA LYS A 43 6.12 1.84 -1.11
C LYS A 43 5.86 2.38 0.30
N GLY A 44 6.85 3.03 0.91
CA GLY A 44 6.71 3.55 2.27
C GLY A 44 5.60 4.59 2.41
N GLU A 45 5.44 5.49 1.44
CA GLU A 45 4.35 6.48 1.44
C GLU A 45 2.97 5.83 1.22
N MET A 46 2.86 4.80 0.38
CA MET A 46 1.61 4.05 0.18
C MET A 46 1.25 3.25 1.45
N GLU A 47 2.20 2.55 2.06
CA GLU A 47 2.01 1.80 3.31
C GLU A 47 1.59 2.74 4.44
N GLN A 48 2.30 3.85 4.62
CA GLN A 48 1.93 4.88 5.60
C GLN A 48 0.50 5.39 5.37
N ARG A 49 0.10 5.58 4.11
CA ARG A 49 -1.25 6.04 3.79
C ARG A 49 -2.32 5.00 4.13
N CYS A 50 -2.01 3.72 3.99
CA CYS A 50 -2.89 2.63 4.42
C CYS A 50 -2.96 2.54 5.95
N ASP A 51 -1.83 2.70 6.65
CA ASP A 51 -1.75 2.68 8.12
C ASP A 51 -2.59 3.80 8.78
N GLU A 52 -2.81 4.92 8.08
CA GLU A 52 -3.75 5.97 8.52
C GLU A 52 -5.22 5.52 8.53
N ASP A 53 -5.58 4.47 7.79
CA ASP A 53 -6.93 3.91 7.75
C ASP A 53 -7.01 2.67 8.64
N SER A 54 -7.57 2.83 9.85
CA SER A 54 -7.74 1.73 10.81
C SER A 54 -8.55 0.54 10.27
N PHE A 55 -9.35 0.73 9.23
CA PHE A 55 -10.16 -0.32 8.63
C PHE A 55 -9.46 -1.03 7.47
N HIS A 56 -8.40 -0.45 6.91
CA HIS A 56 -7.71 -0.96 5.71
C HIS A 56 -6.17 -0.80 5.84
N PRO A 57 -5.52 -1.32 6.89
CA PRO A 57 -4.13 -0.97 7.17
C PRO A 57 -3.13 -1.54 6.16
N GLN A 58 -3.49 -2.56 5.37
CA GLN A 58 -2.52 -3.25 4.52
C GLN A 58 -2.58 -2.73 3.08
N LEU A 59 -1.41 -2.48 2.50
CA LEU A 59 -1.29 -2.24 1.07
C LEU A 59 -1.46 -3.58 0.31
N LEU A 60 -2.53 -3.71 -0.47
CA LEU A 60 -2.87 -4.95 -1.16
C LEU A 60 -2.39 -4.99 -2.61
N LYS A 61 -2.57 -3.87 -3.32
CA LYS A 61 -2.33 -3.80 -4.76
C LYS A 61 -1.81 -2.43 -5.13
N VAL A 62 -0.89 -2.40 -6.09
CA VAL A 62 -0.53 -1.20 -6.83
C VAL A 62 -0.74 -1.46 -8.32
N SER A 63 -1.25 -0.45 -9.03
CA SER A 63 -1.59 -0.50 -10.44
C SER A 63 -1.35 0.88 -11.04
N GLU A 64 -0.22 1.07 -11.73
CA GLU A 64 0.17 2.35 -12.32
C GLU A 64 0.08 3.53 -11.33
N CYS A 65 -0.99 4.32 -11.45
CA CYS A 65 -1.26 5.53 -10.69
C CYS A 65 -2.33 5.35 -9.62
N GLU A 66 -2.68 4.11 -9.29
CA GLU A 66 -3.65 3.75 -8.27
C GLU A 66 -3.07 2.67 -7.34
N PHE A 67 -3.41 2.74 -6.06
CA PHE A 67 -3.11 1.68 -5.10
C PHE A 67 -4.31 1.40 -4.20
N THR A 68 -4.42 0.17 -3.72
CA THR A 68 -5.52 -0.30 -2.88
C THR A 68 -4.99 -0.68 -1.51
N CYS A 69 -5.54 -0.04 -0.48
CA CYS A 69 -5.40 -0.44 0.91
C CYS A 69 -6.55 -1.36 1.29
N GLY A 70 -6.35 -2.38 2.12
CA GLY A 70 -7.41 -3.29 2.51
C GLY A 70 -6.95 -4.45 3.38
N GLY A 71 -7.75 -5.52 3.35
CA GLY A 71 -7.40 -6.78 3.96
C GLY A 71 -8.19 -7.93 3.36
N GLU A 72 -7.63 -9.12 3.50
CA GLU A 72 -8.34 -10.37 3.24
C GLU A 72 -8.58 -11.08 4.58
N HIS A 73 -9.82 -11.48 4.83
CA HIS A 73 -10.17 -12.30 5.98
C HIS A 73 -10.79 -13.61 5.49
N ASN A 74 -10.10 -14.72 5.78
CA ASN A 74 -10.53 -16.05 5.40
C ASN A 74 -10.86 -16.85 6.67
N ASN A 75 -12.11 -17.30 6.80
CA ASN A 75 -12.56 -18.11 7.94
C ASN A 75 -12.66 -19.61 7.59
N GLY A 76 -12.08 -20.05 6.47
CA GLY A 76 -12.11 -21.43 5.99
C GLY A 76 -13.35 -21.80 5.14
N GLN A 77 -14.40 -20.96 5.17
CA GLN A 77 -15.62 -21.16 4.38
C GLN A 77 -15.87 -20.01 3.40
N THR A 78 -15.51 -18.79 3.79
CA THR A 78 -15.70 -17.56 3.01
C THR A 78 -14.43 -16.73 3.07
N ILE A 79 -14.06 -16.17 1.92
CA ILE A 79 -13.02 -15.16 1.79
C ILE A 79 -13.71 -13.81 1.69
N LEU A 80 -13.47 -12.94 2.67
CA LEU A 80 -13.91 -11.56 2.64
C LEU A 80 -12.73 -10.67 2.26
N THR A 81 -12.81 -10.08 1.08
CA THR A 81 -11.87 -9.03 0.63
C THR A 81 -12.54 -7.68 0.81
N HIS A 82 -11.87 -6.77 1.52
CA HIS A 82 -12.29 -5.38 1.64
C HIS A 82 -11.13 -4.49 1.22
N GLY A 83 -11.42 -3.38 0.56
CA GLY A 83 -10.38 -2.49 0.10
C GLY A 83 -10.91 -1.14 -0.34
N ARG A 84 -10.01 -0.17 -0.26
CA ARG A 84 -10.19 1.20 -0.70
C ARG A 84 -9.03 1.60 -1.57
N SER A 85 -9.36 2.10 -2.76
CA SER A 85 -8.38 2.61 -3.70
C SER A 85 -8.09 4.10 -3.52
N PHE A 86 -6.86 4.48 -3.85
CA PHE A 86 -6.35 5.83 -3.83
C PHE A 86 -5.51 6.08 -5.08
N PHE A 87 -5.58 7.31 -5.61
CA PHE A 87 -4.74 7.75 -6.71
C PHE A 87 -3.42 8.33 -6.21
N LEU A 88 -2.35 8.06 -6.95
CA LEU A 88 -1.07 8.74 -6.79
C LEU A 88 -1.19 10.19 -7.26
N ARG A 89 -0.30 11.03 -6.73
CA ARG A 89 -0.28 12.45 -7.05
C ARG A 89 0.19 12.67 -8.49
N ASP A 90 -0.26 13.76 -9.08
CA ASP A 90 0.26 14.22 -10.37
C ASP A 90 1.79 14.43 -10.27
N GLY A 91 2.51 13.93 -11.28
CA GLY A 91 3.96 13.93 -11.34
C GLY A 91 4.65 12.74 -10.67
N THR A 92 3.92 11.85 -9.99
CA THR A 92 4.51 10.63 -9.44
C THR A 92 5.02 9.73 -10.57
N PRO A 93 6.28 9.24 -10.53
CA PRO A 93 6.78 8.33 -11.55
C PRO A 93 6.04 6.99 -11.51
N CYS A 94 5.61 6.50 -12.68
CA CYS A 94 4.86 5.24 -12.85
C CYS A 94 5.49 4.29 -13.87
N GLY A 95 6.76 4.54 -14.20
CA GLY A 95 7.56 3.74 -15.13
C GLY A 95 8.68 4.57 -15.75
N GLN A 96 9.45 3.94 -16.64
CA GLN A 96 10.53 4.63 -17.35
C GLN A 96 9.96 5.75 -18.23
N ASP A 97 10.43 6.98 -18.01
CA ASP A 97 9.99 8.18 -18.74
C ASP A 97 8.46 8.41 -18.69
N LYS A 98 7.80 7.92 -17.64
CA LYS A 98 6.35 8.04 -17.43
C LYS A 98 6.01 8.60 -16.06
N VAL A 99 4.92 9.36 -16.01
CA VAL A 99 4.42 9.98 -14.79
C VAL A 99 2.90 9.93 -14.72
N CYS A 100 2.38 9.93 -13.50
CA CYS A 100 0.96 10.00 -13.21
C CYS A 100 0.43 11.40 -13.49
N MET A 101 -0.67 11.48 -14.22
CA MET A 101 -1.44 12.70 -14.42
C MET A 101 -2.92 12.36 -14.42
N GLN A 102 -3.68 12.98 -13.52
CA GLN A 102 -5.12 12.74 -13.38
C GLN A 102 -5.46 11.25 -13.22
N GLY A 103 -4.60 10.50 -12.52
CA GLY A 103 -4.75 9.06 -12.30
C GLY A 103 -4.34 8.16 -13.48
N ILE A 104 -3.76 8.72 -14.55
CA ILE A 104 -3.31 7.96 -15.73
C ILE A 104 -1.79 8.02 -15.83
N CYS A 105 -1.14 6.89 -16.12
CA CYS A 105 0.29 6.85 -16.39
C CYS A 105 0.59 7.27 -17.84
N ILE A 106 1.13 8.47 -18.03
CA ILE A 106 1.45 9.01 -19.36
C ILE A 106 2.94 9.18 -19.56
N ASN A 107 3.38 9.22 -20.83
CA ASN A 107 4.77 9.55 -21.14
C ASN A 107 5.06 11.01 -20.72
N GLN A 108 6.22 11.26 -20.11
CA GLN A 108 6.64 12.60 -19.69
C GLN A 108 6.66 13.60 -20.84
N CYS A 109 6.96 13.16 -22.07
CA CYS A 109 6.97 14.01 -23.26
C CYS A 109 5.56 14.40 -23.74
N SER A 110 4.50 13.77 -23.21
CA SER A 110 3.11 14.18 -23.46
C SER A 110 2.69 15.36 -22.59
N LEU A 111 3.51 15.76 -21.60
CA LEU A 111 3.25 16.94 -20.78
C LEU A 111 3.56 18.24 -21.54
N SER A 112 2.74 19.24 -21.30
CA SER A 112 3.06 20.62 -21.69
C SER A 112 4.10 21.20 -20.74
N PHE A 113 5.35 21.36 -21.21
CA PHE A 113 6.43 21.96 -20.42
C PHE A 113 6.30 23.49 -20.27
N VAL A 114 5.49 24.13 -21.13
CA VAL A 114 5.30 25.59 -21.13
C VAL A 114 3.91 25.92 -20.59
N LYS A 115 3.85 26.73 -19.54
CA LYS A 115 2.58 27.23 -18.98
C LYS A 115 1.83 28.07 -20.02
N GLY A 116 0.50 27.89 -20.09
CA GLY A 116 -0.37 28.76 -20.88
C GLY A 116 -0.43 28.44 -22.38
N LEU A 117 0.19 27.35 -22.85
CA LEU A 117 -0.12 26.82 -24.18
C LEU A 117 -1.55 26.28 -24.16
N LYS A 118 -2.50 27.02 -24.74
CA LYS A 118 -3.82 26.49 -25.09
C LYS A 118 -3.62 25.39 -26.12
N GLU A 119 -4.09 24.18 -25.82
CA GLU A 119 -4.28 23.17 -26.87
C GLU A 119 -5.18 23.77 -27.95
N ARG A 120 -4.64 23.94 -29.16
CA ARG A 120 -5.47 24.25 -30.32
C ARG A 120 -6.25 22.98 -30.62
N LYS A 121 -7.49 22.92 -30.12
CA LYS A 121 -8.49 21.95 -30.57
C LYS A 121 -8.74 22.07 -32.06
#